data_AF-A0A935FQK6-F1
#
_entry.id   AF-A0A935FQK6-F1
#
_cell.length_a   1.000
_cell.length_b   1.000
_cell.length_c   1.000
_cell.angle_alpha   90.00
_cell.angle_beta   90.00
_cell.angle_gamma   90.00
#
_symmetry.space_group_name_H-M   'P 1'
#
loop_
_entity.id
_entity.type
_entity.pdbx_description
1 polymer ?
#
loop_
_entity_poly.entity_id
_entity_poly.type
_entity_poly.pdbx_seq_one_letter_code
_entity_poly.pdbx_strand_id
1 'polypeptide(L)'
;MRIGDGYVRFFNNIVMNNTSKYGAGVVLNYTGGEYRNNIIAKNYGSNQFGAGAGVWMNNTFTRPRVLENNTIVFNTSLSQTPGVYNSLGATTVRNNIVWGNTGGNGSQFSGPQMIITYCNVQGGFAGAGNMNSEPLFDSTNYYLQASSPCIDKGDSSTIYNDPADPLNPSQAKWPSRGTLRNDIGAYGGALSKVIANSVVSVNFQNELLLPDDIRLAQNFPNLSILQQKLLMN
;
A
#
# COMPACT_ATOMS: atom_id res chain seq x y z
N MET A 1 -6.64 6.71 2.35
CA MET A 1 -6.90 7.53 1.15
C MET A 1 -8.17 7.05 0.45
N ARG A 2 -9.03 7.93 -0.05
CA ARG A 2 -10.21 7.57 -0.86
C ARG A 2 -10.12 8.19 -2.25
N ILE A 3 -10.37 7.38 -3.27
CA ILE A 3 -10.34 7.72 -4.69
C ILE A 3 -11.69 7.32 -5.26
N GLY A 4 -12.36 8.21 -6.00
CA GLY A 4 -13.67 7.90 -6.53
C GLY A 4 -14.11 8.74 -7.73
N ASP A 5 -15.22 8.31 -8.33
CA ASP A 5 -15.99 9.06 -9.32
C ASP A 5 -15.19 9.47 -10.57
N GLY A 6 -14.31 8.58 -11.04
CA GLY A 6 -13.49 8.84 -12.22
C GLY A 6 -12.56 7.70 -12.62
N TYR A 7 -11.72 7.96 -13.63
CA TYR A 7 -10.64 7.09 -14.07
C TYR A 7 -9.30 7.67 -13.62
N VAL A 8 -8.76 7.12 -12.53
CA VAL A 8 -7.59 7.71 -11.86
C VAL A 8 -6.31 6.94 -12.20
N ARG A 9 -5.21 7.68 -12.38
CA ARG A 9 -3.85 7.11 -12.43
C ARG A 9 -3.17 7.41 -11.10
N PHE A 10 -2.91 6.38 -10.32
CA PHE A 10 -2.30 6.47 -9.00
C PHE A 10 -1.02 5.64 -9.01
N PHE A 11 0.11 6.30 -9.30
CA PHE A 11 1.38 5.64 -9.56
C PHE A 11 2.47 6.07 -8.59
N ASN A 12 3.29 5.12 -8.15
CA ASN A 12 4.50 5.42 -7.40
C ASN A 12 4.26 6.21 -6.10
N ASN A 13 3.23 5.81 -5.35
CA ASN A 13 2.89 6.42 -4.07
C ASN A 13 3.19 5.48 -2.91
N ILE A 14 3.35 6.05 -1.72
CA ILE A 14 3.45 5.31 -0.47
C ILE A 14 2.26 5.69 0.40
N VAL A 15 1.45 4.70 0.76
CA VAL A 15 0.33 4.82 1.70
C VAL A 15 0.61 3.88 2.85
N MET A 16 1.16 4.41 3.95
CA MET A 16 1.57 3.57 5.07
C MET A 16 1.34 4.18 6.43
N ASN A 17 1.26 3.32 7.45
CA ASN A 17 1.12 3.69 8.86
C ASN A 17 -0.11 4.58 9.16
N ASN A 18 -1.18 4.45 8.38
CA ASN A 18 -2.43 5.14 8.66
C ASN A 18 -3.33 4.30 9.56
N THR A 19 -4.05 4.95 10.47
CA THR A 19 -5.11 4.34 11.28
C THR A 19 -6.43 5.00 10.94
N SER A 20 -7.46 4.22 10.59
CA SER A 20 -8.77 4.78 10.24
C SER A 20 -9.93 3.88 10.65
N LYS A 21 -11.08 4.51 10.90
CA LYS A 21 -12.37 3.83 11.04
C LYS A 21 -12.99 3.44 9.70
N TYR A 22 -12.53 4.03 8.60
CA TYR A 22 -13.00 3.74 7.25
C TYR A 22 -11.81 3.80 6.29
N GLY A 23 -11.43 2.66 5.72
CA GLY A 23 -10.41 2.57 4.67
C GLY A 23 -9.04 3.11 5.05
N ALA A 24 -8.29 2.34 5.85
CA ALA A 24 -7.00 2.79 6.37
C ALA A 24 -5.94 2.95 5.27
N GLY A 25 -5.85 2.00 4.33
CA GLY A 25 -5.00 2.11 3.15
C GLY A 25 -5.65 2.92 2.03
N VAL A 26 -6.07 2.25 0.97
CA VAL A 26 -6.65 2.87 -0.23
C VAL A 26 -8.08 2.37 -0.45
N VAL A 27 -9.03 3.30 -0.59
CA VAL A 27 -10.41 3.01 -0.98
C VAL A 27 -10.63 3.49 -2.40
N LEU A 28 -11.11 2.59 -3.26
CA LEU A 28 -11.47 2.81 -4.65
C LEU A 28 -13.00 2.71 -4.79
N ASN A 29 -13.69 3.84 -4.87
CA ASN A 29 -15.16 3.90 -4.82
C ASN A 29 -15.76 4.50 -6.11
N TYR A 30 -16.59 3.77 -6.85
CA TYR A 30 -17.13 4.26 -8.15
C TYR A 30 -16.03 4.71 -9.11
N THR A 31 -14.93 3.95 -9.17
CA THR A 31 -13.76 4.32 -9.96
C THR A 31 -13.23 3.15 -10.75
N GLY A 32 -12.84 3.46 -11.98
CA GLY A 32 -11.91 2.69 -12.76
C GLY A 32 -10.53 3.31 -12.63
N GLY A 33 -9.52 2.75 -13.27
CA GLY A 33 -8.21 3.37 -13.28
C GLY A 33 -7.08 2.40 -13.15
N GLU A 34 -5.91 2.98 -12.98
CA GLU A 34 -4.65 2.26 -12.94
C GLU A 34 -3.95 2.65 -11.64
N TYR A 35 -3.65 1.62 -10.85
CA TYR A 35 -3.01 1.73 -9.55
C TYR A 35 -1.75 0.90 -9.65
N ARG A 36 -0.63 1.57 -9.89
CA ARG A 36 0.63 0.91 -10.26
C ARG A 36 1.80 1.33 -9.41
N ASN A 37 2.68 0.40 -9.08
CA ASN A 37 3.95 0.72 -8.41
C ASN A 37 3.76 1.43 -7.06
N ASN A 38 2.68 1.14 -6.35
CA ASN A 38 2.45 1.73 -5.03
C ASN A 38 2.90 0.79 -3.93
N ILE A 39 3.33 1.37 -2.82
CA ILE A 39 3.56 0.69 -1.56
C ILE A 39 2.38 1.01 -0.65
N ILE A 40 1.60 0.00 -0.28
CA ILE A 40 0.44 0.15 0.60
C ILE A 40 0.69 -0.77 1.79
N ALA A 41 1.20 -0.21 2.89
CA ALA A 41 1.75 -1.05 3.95
C ALA A 41 1.44 -0.57 5.36
N LYS A 42 1.31 -1.51 6.30
CA LYS A 42 1.17 -1.20 7.74
C LYS A 42 0.01 -0.25 8.08
N ASN A 43 -1.04 -0.23 7.27
CA ASN A 43 -2.24 0.52 7.58
C ASN A 43 -3.15 -0.31 8.49
N TYR A 44 -3.85 0.36 9.41
CA TYR A 44 -4.67 -0.27 10.45
C TYR A 44 -6.14 0.19 10.33
N GLY A 45 -7.01 -0.73 9.91
CA GLY A 45 -8.45 -0.57 9.86
C GLY A 45 -9.11 -1.04 11.16
N SER A 46 -10.00 -0.21 11.72
CA SER A 46 -10.78 -0.57 12.90
C SER A 46 -11.87 -1.62 12.61
N ASN A 47 -12.65 -1.99 13.63
CA ASN A 47 -13.81 -2.87 13.48
C ASN A 47 -15.06 -2.16 12.96
N GLN A 48 -14.95 -0.87 12.60
CA GLN A 48 -16.09 -0.05 12.14
C GLN A 48 -16.09 0.06 10.61
N PHE A 49 -17.29 0.21 10.04
CA PHE A 49 -17.54 0.54 8.62
C PHE A 49 -16.79 -0.31 7.58
N GLY A 50 -16.47 -1.57 7.90
CA GLY A 50 -15.77 -2.48 6.99
C GLY A 50 -14.37 -1.98 6.61
N ALA A 51 -13.66 -1.33 7.52
CA ALA A 51 -12.38 -0.70 7.24
C ALA A 51 -11.38 -1.69 6.60
N GLY A 52 -11.24 -1.59 5.28
CA GLY A 52 -10.22 -2.26 4.48
C GLY A 52 -8.82 -1.93 4.98
N ALA A 53 -8.03 -2.96 5.24
CA ALA A 53 -6.66 -2.81 5.72
C ALA A 53 -5.76 -2.20 4.64
N GLY A 54 -5.66 -2.85 3.48
CA GLY A 54 -4.76 -2.45 2.38
C GLY A 54 -5.52 -1.72 1.28
N VAL A 55 -6.28 -2.46 0.48
CA VAL A 55 -7.08 -1.90 -0.63
C VAL A 55 -8.51 -2.37 -0.52
N TRP A 56 -9.45 -1.42 -0.54
CA TRP A 56 -10.87 -1.70 -0.61
C TRP A 56 -11.46 -1.11 -1.88
N MET A 57 -11.99 -1.96 -2.74
CA MET A 57 -12.73 -1.58 -3.94
C MET A 57 -14.23 -1.73 -3.70
N ASN A 58 -14.97 -0.68 -3.99
CA ASN A 58 -16.42 -0.64 -3.91
C ASN A 58 -17.01 -0.03 -5.18
N ASN A 59 -18.12 -0.60 -5.62
CA ASN A 59 -18.85 -0.21 -6.81
C ASN A 59 -18.05 -0.30 -8.13
N THR A 60 -18.78 -0.19 -9.23
CA THR A 60 -18.24 -0.24 -10.58
C THR A 60 -18.06 1.15 -11.17
N PHE A 61 -17.24 1.21 -12.21
CA PHE A 61 -17.17 2.33 -13.13
C PHE A 61 -17.23 1.77 -14.55
N THR A 62 -17.49 2.61 -15.55
CA THR A 62 -17.61 2.17 -16.96
C THR A 62 -16.32 1.56 -17.50
N ARG A 63 -15.17 1.90 -16.91
CA ARG A 63 -13.85 1.35 -17.22
C ARG A 63 -13.35 0.51 -16.03
N PRO A 64 -12.69 -0.64 -16.27
CA PRO A 64 -12.22 -1.53 -15.21
C PRO A 64 -11.05 -0.91 -14.41
N ARG A 65 -10.73 -1.55 -13.28
CA ARG A 65 -9.55 -1.24 -12.47
C ARG A 65 -8.39 -2.15 -12.84
N VAL A 66 -7.19 -1.61 -12.77
CA VAL A 66 -5.93 -2.35 -12.93
C VAL A 66 -5.07 -2.10 -11.71
N LEU A 67 -4.84 -3.15 -10.92
CA LEU A 67 -3.84 -3.18 -9.85
C LEU A 67 -2.62 -3.93 -10.39
N GLU A 68 -1.54 -3.20 -10.66
CA GLU A 68 -0.33 -3.78 -11.25
C GLU A 68 0.92 -3.38 -10.48
N ASN A 69 1.86 -4.31 -10.27
CA ASN A 69 3.15 -4.01 -9.68
C ASN A 69 3.02 -3.23 -8.35
N ASN A 70 2.07 -3.56 -7.48
CA ASN A 70 1.99 -2.96 -6.14
C ASN A 70 2.57 -3.90 -5.09
N THR A 71 3.07 -3.31 -4.00
CA THR A 71 3.44 -4.04 -2.78
C THR A 71 2.42 -3.70 -1.69
N ILE A 72 1.51 -4.64 -1.42
CA ILE A 72 0.40 -4.49 -0.48
C ILE A 72 0.66 -5.41 0.71
N VAL A 73 1.27 -4.90 1.78
CA VAL A 73 1.86 -5.75 2.81
C VAL A 73 1.60 -5.29 4.23
N PHE A 74 1.46 -6.23 5.16
CA PHE A 74 1.39 -5.95 6.59
C PHE A 74 0.26 -4.99 7.01
N ASN A 75 -0.79 -4.86 6.21
CA ASN A 75 -1.96 -4.10 6.62
C ASN A 75 -2.84 -4.95 7.54
N THR A 76 -3.46 -4.33 8.54
CA THR A 76 -4.31 -5.01 9.52
C THR A 76 -5.74 -4.47 9.46
N SER A 77 -6.74 -5.35 9.47
CA SER A 77 -8.16 -5.00 9.60
C SER A 77 -8.82 -5.81 10.72
N LEU A 78 -9.33 -5.11 11.74
CA LEU A 78 -10.18 -5.76 12.76
C LEU A 78 -11.56 -6.15 12.25
N SER A 79 -12.04 -5.52 11.17
CA SER A 79 -13.34 -5.84 10.53
C SER A 79 -13.32 -7.11 9.67
N GLN A 80 -12.26 -7.92 9.77
CA GLN A 80 -12.08 -9.14 8.99
C GLN A 80 -12.15 -8.92 7.46
N THR A 81 -11.70 -7.78 6.96
CA THR A 81 -11.40 -7.61 5.53
C THR A 81 -9.99 -8.11 5.20
N PRO A 82 -9.77 -8.73 4.01
CA PRO A 82 -8.44 -9.16 3.57
C PRO A 82 -7.53 -7.96 3.23
N GLY A 83 -6.27 -8.26 2.86
CA GLY A 83 -5.34 -7.25 2.34
C GLY A 83 -5.91 -6.47 1.14
N VAL A 84 -6.57 -7.17 0.22
CA VAL A 84 -7.27 -6.58 -0.92
C VAL A 84 -8.70 -7.12 -0.98
N TYR A 85 -9.67 -6.24 -0.78
CA TYR A 85 -11.09 -6.56 -0.80
C TYR A 85 -11.78 -5.91 -2.00
N ASN A 86 -12.38 -6.70 -2.88
CA ASN A 86 -13.18 -6.21 -4.01
C ASN A 86 -14.65 -6.51 -3.80
N SER A 87 -15.43 -5.56 -3.31
CA SER A 87 -16.88 -5.77 -3.14
C SER A 87 -17.58 -5.95 -4.50
N LEU A 88 -17.22 -5.13 -5.49
CA LEU A 88 -17.84 -5.15 -6.81
C LEU A 88 -16.94 -4.49 -7.87
N GLY A 89 -16.99 -4.98 -9.10
CA GLY A 89 -16.38 -4.36 -10.28
C GLY A 89 -15.17 -5.13 -10.81
N ALA A 90 -15.10 -5.22 -12.13
CA ALA A 90 -14.04 -5.93 -12.83
C ALA A 90 -12.67 -5.31 -12.53
N THR A 91 -11.76 -6.16 -12.04
CA THR A 91 -10.42 -5.75 -11.64
C THR A 91 -9.39 -6.74 -12.17
N THR A 92 -8.44 -6.24 -12.95
CA THR A 92 -7.24 -6.99 -13.30
C THR A 92 -6.19 -6.77 -12.22
N VAL A 93 -5.66 -7.86 -11.68
CA VAL A 93 -4.65 -7.85 -10.62
C VAL A 93 -3.44 -8.63 -11.14
N ARG A 94 -2.31 -7.95 -11.38
CA ARG A 94 -1.10 -8.60 -11.89
C ARG A 94 0.21 -8.11 -11.29
N ASN A 95 1.22 -8.96 -11.22
CA ASN A 95 2.57 -8.57 -10.77
C ASN A 95 2.61 -7.93 -9.36
N ASN A 96 1.61 -8.18 -8.51
CA ASN A 96 1.55 -7.61 -7.17
C ASN A 96 2.16 -8.55 -6.13
N ILE A 97 2.77 -7.98 -5.10
CA ILE A 97 3.05 -8.69 -3.85
C ILE A 97 1.90 -8.39 -2.88
N VAL A 98 1.22 -9.43 -2.40
CA VAL A 98 0.21 -9.31 -1.35
C VAL A 98 0.56 -10.28 -0.22
N TRP A 99 1.13 -9.74 0.85
CA TRP A 99 1.80 -10.55 1.88
C TRP A 99 1.64 -10.00 3.29
N GLY A 100 1.42 -10.87 4.27
CA GLY A 100 1.40 -10.52 5.68
C GLY A 100 0.24 -9.61 6.09
N ASN A 101 -0.78 -9.45 5.25
CA ASN A 101 -1.97 -8.68 5.64
C ASN A 101 -2.84 -9.54 6.57
N THR A 102 -3.37 -8.93 7.63
CA THR A 102 -4.18 -9.59 8.65
C THR A 102 -5.61 -9.06 8.68
N GLY A 103 -6.56 -9.95 8.97
CA GLY A 103 -7.98 -9.79 8.67
C GLY A 103 -8.41 -10.85 7.64
N GLY A 104 -9.69 -10.85 7.22
CA GLY A 104 -10.17 -11.73 6.16
C GLY A 104 -10.05 -13.22 6.47
N ASN A 105 -10.01 -13.61 7.75
CA ASN A 105 -9.65 -14.98 8.17
C ASN A 105 -8.33 -15.48 7.57
N GLY A 106 -7.35 -14.59 7.40
CA GLY A 106 -6.03 -14.89 6.82
C GLY A 106 -5.95 -14.77 5.30
N SER A 107 -7.07 -14.53 4.61
CA SER A 107 -7.06 -14.36 3.16
C SER A 107 -6.40 -13.04 2.73
N GLN A 108 -5.61 -13.09 1.66
CA GLN A 108 -5.00 -11.91 1.05
C GLN A 108 -5.93 -11.21 0.05
N PHE A 109 -6.84 -11.96 -0.57
CA PHE A 109 -7.85 -11.45 -1.50
C PHE A 109 -9.25 -11.95 -1.11
N SER A 110 -10.26 -11.12 -1.31
CA SER A 110 -11.66 -11.57 -1.25
C SER A 110 -12.55 -10.71 -2.14
N GLY A 111 -13.61 -11.33 -2.64
CA GLY A 111 -14.64 -10.69 -3.44
C GLY A 111 -14.64 -11.10 -4.93
N PRO A 112 -15.70 -10.76 -5.68
CA PRO A 112 -15.89 -11.26 -7.03
C PRO A 112 -15.05 -10.50 -8.08
N GLN A 113 -15.07 -11.01 -9.32
CA GLN A 113 -14.63 -10.29 -10.54
C GLN A 113 -13.16 -9.79 -10.53
N MET A 114 -12.28 -10.49 -9.81
CA MET A 114 -10.84 -10.29 -9.89
C MET A 114 -10.19 -11.36 -10.75
N ILE A 115 -9.35 -10.94 -11.69
CA ILE A 115 -8.45 -11.84 -12.43
C ILE A 115 -7.05 -11.62 -11.85
N ILE A 116 -6.55 -12.60 -11.11
CA ILE A 116 -5.28 -12.53 -10.36
C ILE A 116 -4.26 -13.43 -11.05
N THR A 117 -3.21 -12.83 -11.61
CA THR A 117 -2.17 -13.54 -12.38
C THR A 117 -0.79 -12.97 -12.08
N TYR A 118 0.27 -13.78 -12.16
CA TYR A 118 1.66 -13.37 -11.92
C TYR A 118 1.87 -12.61 -10.60
N CYS A 119 1.06 -12.88 -9.58
CA CYS A 119 1.19 -12.26 -8.27
C CYS A 119 1.91 -13.20 -7.29
N ASN A 120 2.62 -12.61 -6.33
CA ASN A 120 3.08 -13.34 -5.16
C ASN A 120 2.11 -13.11 -4.00
N VAL A 121 1.41 -14.16 -3.58
CA VAL A 121 0.30 -14.08 -2.63
C VAL A 121 0.53 -15.04 -1.48
N GLN A 122 0.54 -14.52 -0.25
CA GLN A 122 0.69 -15.34 0.94
C GLN A 122 -0.46 -16.35 1.06
N GLY A 123 -0.12 -17.62 1.25
CA GLY A 123 -1.08 -18.73 1.29
C GLY A 123 -1.52 -19.21 -0.09
N GLY A 124 -1.06 -18.56 -1.16
CA GLY A 124 -1.36 -18.92 -2.55
C GLY A 124 -2.71 -18.40 -3.05
N PHE A 125 -2.84 -18.34 -4.38
CA PHE A 125 -4.08 -17.98 -5.05
C PHE A 125 -4.14 -18.58 -6.46
N ALA A 126 -5.31 -19.02 -6.89
CA ALA A 126 -5.48 -19.61 -8.23
C ALA A 126 -5.27 -18.57 -9.33
N GLY A 127 -4.61 -18.97 -10.42
CA GLY A 127 -4.35 -18.11 -11.58
C GLY A 127 -2.98 -18.37 -12.20
N ALA A 128 -2.83 -17.97 -13.47
CA ALA A 128 -1.60 -18.19 -14.22
C ALA A 128 -0.43 -17.42 -13.58
N GLY A 129 0.71 -18.09 -13.40
CA GLY A 129 1.94 -17.48 -12.90
C GLY A 129 1.91 -17.01 -11.45
N ASN A 130 0.82 -17.22 -10.70
CA ASN A 130 0.80 -16.88 -9.29
C ASN A 130 1.75 -17.79 -8.50
N MET A 131 2.35 -17.23 -7.47
CA MET A 131 3.27 -17.91 -6.58
C MET A 131 2.98 -17.58 -5.12
N ASN A 132 3.56 -18.38 -4.23
CA ASN A 132 3.47 -18.21 -2.77
C ASN A 132 4.86 -18.47 -2.20
N SER A 133 5.67 -17.43 -2.10
CA SER A 133 7.01 -17.52 -1.52
C SER A 133 7.32 -16.24 -0.77
N GLU A 134 8.04 -16.34 0.35
CA GLU A 134 8.41 -15.16 1.14
C GLU A 134 9.08 -14.10 0.22
N PRO A 135 8.56 -12.85 0.17
CA PRO A 135 9.07 -11.84 -0.76
C PRO A 135 10.51 -11.40 -0.49
N LEU A 136 11.03 -11.60 0.71
CA LEU A 136 12.38 -11.19 1.16
C LEU A 136 12.68 -9.70 0.88
N PHE A 137 12.20 -8.81 1.74
CA PHE A 137 12.49 -7.37 1.66
C PHE A 137 13.80 -7.00 2.35
N ASP A 138 14.58 -6.10 1.74
CA ASP A 138 15.95 -5.72 2.16
C ASP A 138 15.96 -4.54 3.17
N SER A 139 14.86 -3.78 3.28
CA SER A 139 14.81 -2.57 4.11
C SER A 139 13.38 -2.12 4.44
N THR A 140 13.27 -1.00 5.17
CA THR A 140 12.00 -0.29 5.44
C THR A 140 11.28 0.22 4.18
N ASN A 141 12.00 0.32 3.06
CA ASN A 141 11.46 0.78 1.79
C ASN A 141 10.86 -0.35 0.94
N TYR A 142 10.89 -1.61 1.38
CA TYR A 142 10.34 -2.75 0.64
C TYR A 142 11.02 -3.05 -0.71
N TYR A 143 12.30 -2.67 -0.87
CA TYR A 143 13.14 -3.21 -1.94
C TYR A 143 13.28 -4.72 -1.78
N LEU A 144 13.28 -5.48 -2.88
CA LEU A 144 13.53 -6.91 -2.85
C LEU A 144 15.00 -7.18 -2.54
N GLN A 145 15.32 -8.17 -1.71
CA GLN A 145 16.68 -8.69 -1.54
C GLN A 145 17.17 -9.37 -2.82
N ALA A 146 18.48 -9.49 -3.01
CA ALA A 146 19.07 -10.08 -4.21
C ALA A 146 18.67 -11.55 -4.42
N SER A 147 18.35 -12.26 -3.34
CA SER A 147 17.87 -13.64 -3.33
C SER A 147 16.35 -13.76 -3.37
N SER A 148 15.61 -12.65 -3.52
CA SER A 148 14.15 -12.66 -3.50
C SER A 148 13.60 -13.54 -4.62
N PRO A 149 12.63 -14.43 -4.31
CA PRO A 149 11.99 -15.24 -5.33
C PRO A 149 11.05 -14.42 -6.23
N CYS A 150 10.79 -13.15 -5.91
CA CYS A 150 9.96 -12.25 -6.73
C CYS A 150 10.70 -11.67 -7.95
N ILE A 151 12.03 -11.80 -8.00
CA ILE A 151 12.86 -11.26 -9.07
C ILE A 151 12.64 -12.03 -10.37
N ASP A 152 12.43 -11.32 -11.48
CA ASP A 152 12.20 -11.89 -12.81
C ASP A 152 11.03 -12.91 -12.86
N LYS A 153 10.01 -12.76 -12.00
CA LYS A 153 8.86 -13.69 -11.92
C LYS A 153 7.52 -13.13 -12.37
N GLY A 154 7.45 -11.83 -12.65
CA GLY A 154 6.26 -11.21 -13.21
C GLY A 154 5.94 -11.71 -14.61
N ASP A 155 4.90 -11.13 -15.21
CA ASP A 155 4.49 -11.39 -16.58
C ASP A 155 5.69 -11.24 -17.54
N SER A 156 5.88 -12.25 -18.40
CA SER A 156 7.02 -12.33 -19.32
C SER A 156 6.82 -11.51 -20.61
N SER A 157 5.65 -10.89 -20.79
CA SER A 157 5.42 -10.00 -21.94
C SER A 157 6.28 -8.75 -21.84
N THR A 158 6.91 -8.38 -22.95
CA THR A 158 7.89 -7.28 -23.00
C THR A 158 7.30 -5.92 -22.63
N ILE A 159 5.98 -5.74 -22.72
CA ILE A 159 5.30 -4.50 -22.29
C ILE A 159 5.36 -4.28 -20.77
N TYR A 160 5.64 -5.34 -20.01
CA TYR A 160 5.76 -5.30 -18.55
C TYR A 160 7.20 -5.32 -18.08
N ASN A 161 8.18 -5.38 -18.99
CA ASN A 161 9.59 -5.45 -18.62
C ASN A 161 10.03 -4.27 -17.74
N ASP A 162 11.02 -4.56 -16.91
CA ASP A 162 11.75 -3.54 -16.17
C ASP A 162 12.54 -2.62 -17.14
N PRO A 163 12.72 -1.34 -16.79
CA PRO A 163 13.61 -0.46 -17.54
C PRO A 163 15.02 -1.03 -17.54
N ALA A 164 15.71 -1.01 -18.68
CA ALA A 164 17.09 -1.48 -18.77
C ALA A 164 18.08 -0.50 -18.11
N ASP A 165 19.13 -1.03 -17.49
CA ASP A 165 20.25 -0.22 -17.00
C ASP A 165 20.99 0.44 -18.18
N PRO A 166 21.14 1.78 -18.21
CA PRO A 166 21.88 2.47 -19.26
C PRO A 166 23.33 2.00 -19.46
N LEU A 167 23.96 1.50 -18.40
CA LEU A 167 25.35 1.00 -18.42
C LEU A 167 25.43 -0.51 -18.69
N ASN A 168 24.34 -1.24 -18.47
CA ASN A 168 24.25 -2.66 -18.79
C ASN A 168 22.84 -3.04 -19.28
N PRO A 169 22.54 -2.86 -20.58
CA PRO A 169 21.18 -3.01 -21.11
C PRO A 169 20.58 -4.43 -21.00
N SER A 170 21.38 -5.43 -20.60
CA SER A 170 20.91 -6.79 -20.34
C SER A 170 20.34 -6.98 -18.92
N GLN A 171 20.46 -5.97 -18.06
CA GLN A 171 20.04 -6.00 -16.67
C GLN A 171 18.99 -4.93 -16.39
N ALA A 172 18.16 -5.19 -15.38
CA ALA A 172 17.19 -4.23 -14.88
C ALA A 172 17.92 -3.01 -14.28
N LYS A 173 17.38 -1.82 -14.54
CA LYS A 173 17.78 -0.61 -13.86
C LYS A 173 17.28 -0.66 -12.43
N TRP A 174 18.17 -0.39 -11.48
CA TRP A 174 17.80 -0.22 -10.07
C TRP A 174 16.65 0.81 -9.92
N PRO A 175 15.58 0.53 -9.14
CA PRO A 175 15.49 -0.44 -8.05
C PRO A 175 15.02 -1.86 -8.41
N SER A 176 14.65 -2.12 -9.66
CA SER A 176 14.47 -3.49 -10.16
C SER A 176 15.80 -4.25 -10.09
N ARG A 177 15.77 -5.58 -10.04
CA ARG A 177 16.94 -6.45 -9.95
C ARG A 177 16.86 -7.53 -11.02
N GLY A 178 17.98 -8.18 -11.32
CA GLY A 178 18.01 -9.28 -12.29
C GLY A 178 17.95 -8.82 -13.75
N THR A 179 17.23 -9.59 -14.58
CA THR A 179 17.11 -9.33 -16.02
C THR A 179 16.02 -8.30 -16.33
N LEU A 180 15.66 -8.12 -17.59
CA LEU A 180 14.59 -7.18 -17.97
C LEU A 180 13.18 -7.72 -17.67
N ARG A 181 13.04 -8.98 -17.25
CA ARG A 181 11.72 -9.53 -16.97
C ARG A 181 11.18 -8.92 -15.68
N ASN A 182 9.93 -8.51 -15.73
CA ASN A 182 9.25 -7.83 -14.63
C ASN A 182 9.50 -8.48 -13.25
N ASP A 183 10.05 -7.72 -12.32
CA ASP A 183 10.00 -8.03 -10.90
C ASP A 183 8.58 -7.92 -10.33
N ILE A 184 8.14 -8.88 -9.54
CA ILE A 184 6.84 -8.76 -8.87
C ILE A 184 6.95 -7.70 -7.76
N GLY A 185 6.04 -6.71 -7.73
CA GLY A 185 5.94 -5.70 -6.68
C GLY A 185 6.19 -4.25 -7.13
N ALA A 186 6.21 -3.34 -6.15
CA ALA A 186 6.27 -1.87 -6.33
C ALA A 186 7.45 -1.36 -7.15
N TYR A 187 8.56 -2.09 -7.14
CA TYR A 187 9.81 -1.73 -7.81
C TYR A 187 10.05 -2.55 -9.07
N GLY A 188 9.02 -3.16 -9.63
CA GLY A 188 9.11 -3.86 -10.91
C GLY A 188 8.28 -3.21 -12.01
N GLY A 189 8.59 -3.60 -13.24
CA GLY A 189 7.88 -3.25 -14.46
C GLY A 189 8.21 -1.86 -14.97
N ALA A 190 7.59 -1.48 -16.09
CA ALA A 190 7.99 -0.31 -16.87
C ALA A 190 7.97 1.04 -16.12
N LEU A 191 7.23 1.13 -15.01
CA LEU A 191 7.17 2.34 -14.17
C LEU A 191 8.07 2.27 -12.93
N SER A 192 8.90 1.24 -12.82
CA SER A 192 9.85 1.05 -11.72
C SER A 192 10.74 2.29 -11.56
N LYS A 193 10.75 2.81 -10.34
CA LYS A 193 11.62 3.89 -9.92
C LYS A 193 11.77 3.89 -8.41
N VAL A 194 12.76 4.62 -7.93
CA VAL A 194 12.95 4.91 -6.52
C VAL A 194 11.79 5.76 -6.01
N ILE A 195 11.00 5.24 -5.09
CA ILE A 195 9.81 5.93 -4.56
C ILE A 195 10.15 6.72 -3.28
N ALA A 196 11.08 6.22 -2.46
CA ALA A 196 11.59 6.92 -1.27
C ALA A 196 13.11 6.77 -1.17
N ASN A 197 13.81 7.89 -1.01
CA ASN A 197 15.26 7.92 -0.76
C ASN A 197 15.60 7.93 0.74
N SER A 198 14.63 8.28 1.58
CA SER A 198 14.72 8.24 3.04
C SER A 198 13.33 8.25 3.65
N VAL A 199 12.85 7.10 4.13
CA VAL A 199 11.87 7.14 5.22
C VAL A 199 12.68 7.49 6.46
N VAL A 200 12.78 8.79 6.76
CA VAL A 200 13.11 9.21 8.11
C VAL A 200 11.95 8.69 8.94
N SER A 201 12.10 7.50 9.54
CA SER A 201 11.33 7.24 10.75
C SER A 201 11.53 8.48 11.58
N VAL A 202 10.46 9.10 12.06
CA VAL A 202 10.59 9.88 13.27
C VAL A 202 11.18 8.86 14.24
N ASN A 203 12.50 8.92 14.43
CA ASN A 203 13.11 8.31 15.58
C ASN A 203 12.29 8.96 16.67
N PHE A 204 11.46 8.19 17.38
CA PHE A 204 11.15 8.57 18.73
C PHE A 204 12.54 8.70 19.33
N GLN A 205 13.05 9.95 19.36
CA GLN A 205 14.22 10.24 20.15
C GLN A 205 13.88 9.64 21.48
N ASN A 206 14.74 8.72 21.93
CA ASN A 206 14.69 8.11 23.24
C ASN A 206 13.89 8.99 24.19
N GLU A 207 12.81 8.46 24.77
CA GLU A 207 12.07 9.11 25.87
C GLU A 207 12.93 9.26 27.15
N LEU A 208 14.24 9.47 27.00
CA LEU A 208 15.26 9.51 28.06
C LEU A 208 16.15 10.75 27.99
N LEU A 209 15.83 11.75 27.19
CA LEU A 209 16.47 13.08 27.26
C LEU A 209 15.45 14.20 27.09
N LEU A 210 14.36 14.17 27.86
CA LEU A 210 13.74 15.44 28.24
C LEU A 210 14.71 16.09 29.24
N PRO A 211 15.25 17.29 28.98
CA PRO A 211 15.91 18.04 30.04
C PRO A 211 14.90 18.23 31.17
N ASP A 212 15.31 17.98 32.42
CA ASP A 212 14.45 18.07 33.61
C ASP A 212 13.76 19.45 33.80
N ASP A 213 14.12 20.45 32.98
CA ASP A 213 13.75 21.85 33.18
C ASP A 213 12.98 22.50 32.02
N ILE A 214 12.16 21.76 31.26
CA ILE A 214 11.11 22.43 30.47
C ILE A 214 9.96 22.80 31.42
N ARG A 215 10.10 23.95 32.09
CA ARG A 215 8.97 24.65 32.71
C ARG A 215 8.02 25.10 31.60
N LEU A 216 6.97 24.33 31.36
CA LEU A 216 5.80 24.80 30.63
C LEU A 216 5.14 25.90 31.48
N ALA A 217 5.37 27.16 31.13
CA ALA A 217 4.56 28.26 31.64
C ALA A 217 3.13 28.07 31.11
N GLN A 218 2.29 27.50 31.95
CA GLN A 218 0.88 27.31 31.69
C GLN A 218 0.20 28.69 31.62
N ASN A 219 -0.01 29.23 30.41
CA ASN A 219 -0.98 30.30 30.23
C ASN A 219 -2.39 29.68 30.27
N PHE A 220 -2.90 29.46 31.50
CA PHE A 220 -4.33 29.27 31.75
C PHE A 220 -4.86 30.39 32.65
N PRO A 221 -6.15 30.75 32.54
CA PRO A 221 -7.16 30.16 31.66
C PRO A 221 -7.68 31.12 30.57
N ASN A 222 -7.94 30.57 29.37
CA ASN A 222 -8.91 31.14 28.46
C ASN A 222 -10.28 31.15 29.15
N LEU A 223 -10.78 32.33 29.51
CA LEU A 223 -12.12 32.52 30.04
C LEU A 223 -13.15 32.17 28.98
N SER A 224 -13.89 31.08 29.19
CA SER A 224 -15.12 30.78 28.45
C SER A 224 -16.20 31.82 28.76
N ILE A 225 -17.08 32.07 27.78
CA ILE A 225 -18.16 33.06 27.70
C ILE A 225 -19.26 32.87 28.80
N LEU A 226 -18.89 32.94 30.07
CA LEU A 226 -19.84 32.88 31.20
C LEU A 226 -19.47 33.80 32.38
N GLN A 227 -18.71 34.88 32.13
CA GLN A 227 -18.43 35.94 33.13
C GLN A 227 -18.44 37.35 32.52
N GLN A 228 -19.47 37.68 31.74
CA GLN A 228 -19.76 39.06 31.32
C GLN A 228 -21.06 39.62 31.94
N LYS A 229 -21.42 39.18 33.15
CA LYS A 229 -22.65 39.63 33.83
C LYS A 229 -22.51 40.00 35.31
N LEU A 230 -21.34 40.44 35.76
CA LEU A 230 -21.15 40.93 37.13
C LEU A 230 -20.11 42.05 37.25
N LEU A 231 -20.19 43.03 36.36
CA LEU A 231 -19.65 44.38 36.55
C LEU A 231 -20.67 45.42 36.06
N MET A 232 -21.87 45.35 36.62
CA MET A 232 -22.81 46.47 36.74
C MET A 232 -23.52 46.28 38.08
N ASN A 233 -22.92 46.85 39.12
CA ASN A 233 -23.53 47.44 40.33
C ASN A 233 -22.41 48.12 41.12
#